data_AF-A0A7X7TE92-F1
#
_entry.id   AF-A0A7X7TE92-F1
#
_cell.length_a   1.000
_cell.length_b   1.000
_cell.length_c   1.000
_cell.angle_alpha   90.00
_cell.angle_beta   90.00
_cell.angle_gamma   90.00
#
_symmetry.space_group_name_H-M   'P 1'
#
loop_
_entity.id
_entity.type
_entity.pdbx_description
1 polymer ?
#
loop_
_entity_poly.entity_id
_entity_poly.type
_entity_poly.pdbx_seq_one_letter_code
_entity_poly.pdbx_strand_id
1 'polypeptide(L)' 'MTGCIAPTFVFSKQKSRTICADFQGGSQTSDAGAPLLREVDRKLGLIDAFDRSIPDHIVLPRRPMVRQRT' A
#
# COMPACT_ATOMS: atom_id res chain seq x y z
N MET A 1 7.42 6.37 -20.79
CA MET A 1 6.71 7.04 -19.67
C MET A 1 7.61 8.16 -19.18
N THR A 2 7.25 9.41 -19.41
CA THR A 2 8.06 10.58 -19.06
C THR A 2 7.84 10.93 -17.59
N GLY A 3 8.92 11.00 -16.81
CA GLY A 3 8.88 11.43 -15.41
C GLY A 3 8.67 12.93 -15.32
N CYS A 4 7.41 13.37 -15.31
CA CYS A 4 7.03 14.79 -15.30
C CYS A 4 6.91 15.39 -13.88
N ILE A 5 7.47 14.73 -12.86
CA ILE A 5 7.38 15.19 -11.46
C ILE A 5 8.77 15.59 -10.99
N ALA A 6 8.93 16.87 -10.63
CA ALA A 6 10.15 17.36 -10.02
C ALA A 6 10.20 16.92 -8.53
N PRO A 7 11.34 16.42 -8.03
CA PRO A 7 11.46 15.96 -6.65
C PRO A 7 11.30 17.09 -5.63
N THR A 8 11.59 18.33 -6.05
CA THR A 8 11.43 19.52 -5.24
C THR A 8 10.95 20.66 -6.12
N PHE A 9 10.04 21.46 -5.60
CA PHE A 9 9.51 22.64 -6.27
C PHE A 9 9.71 23.89 -5.39
N VAL A 10 10.39 24.91 -5.91
CA VAL A 10 10.74 26.12 -5.16
C VAL A 10 9.76 27.25 -5.50
N PHE A 11 9.17 27.85 -4.47
CA PHE A 11 8.28 29.01 -4.62
C PHE A 11 9.05 30.34 -4.49
N SER A 12 8.39 31.44 -4.83
CA SER A 12 8.91 32.78 -4.55
C SER A 12 9.27 32.94 -3.07
N LYS A 13 10.40 33.61 -2.80
CA LYS A 13 10.90 33.80 -1.43
C LYS A 13 9.92 34.64 -0.60
N GLN A 14 9.74 34.27 0.66
CA GLN A 14 9.04 35.08 1.64
C GLN A 14 10.07 35.79 2.53
N LYS A 15 10.34 37.07 2.23
CA LYS A 15 11.44 37.84 2.85
C LYS A 15 12.79 37.10 2.68
N SER A 16 13.49 36.80 3.78
CA SER A 16 14.75 36.05 3.77
C SER A 16 14.57 34.52 3.75
N ARG A 17 13.33 34.01 3.75
CA ARG A 17 13.05 32.57 3.83
C ARG A 17 12.74 31.99 2.45
N THR A 18 13.39 30.88 2.12
CA THR A 18 13.05 30.05 0.96
C THR A 18 11.91 29.11 1.33
N ILE A 19 10.87 29.07 0.50
CA ILE A 19 9.75 28.13 0.62
C ILE A 19 9.90 27.11 -0.49
N CYS A 20 9.94 25.83 -0.15
CA CYS A 20 9.93 24.74 -1.09
C CYS A 20 8.88 23.70 -0.71
N ALA A 21 8.29 23.07 -1.73
CA ALA A 21 7.62 21.78 -1.59
C ALA A 21 8.67 20.70 -1.84
N ASP A 22 8.96 19.91 -0.82
CA ASP A 22 9.82 18.75 -0.91
C ASP A 22 8.97 17.48 -0.98
N PHE A 23 9.01 16.80 -2.13
CA PHE A 23 8.31 15.53 -2.35
C PHE A 23 9.18 14.33 -1.95
N GLN A 24 10.35 14.56 -1.33
CA GLN A 24 11.21 13.54 -0.73
C GLN A 24 10.90 13.29 0.77
N GLY A 25 9.97 14.04 1.37
CA GLY A 25 9.65 14.05 2.81
C GLY A 25 9.04 12.77 3.41
N GLY A 26 9.21 11.63 2.74
CA GLY A 26 8.64 10.35 3.10
C GLY A 26 8.11 9.72 1.83
N SER A 27 8.72 8.61 1.41
CA SER A 27 8.03 7.67 0.52
C SER A 27 6.64 7.47 1.12
N GLN A 28 5.58 7.86 0.42
CA GLN A 28 4.23 7.51 0.85
C GLN A 28 4.21 5.99 0.97
N THR A 29 4.15 5.50 2.20
CA THR A 29 4.14 4.07 2.46
C THR A 29 2.72 3.57 2.30
N SER A 30 2.23 3.51 1.07
CA SER A 30 1.05 2.67 0.78
C SER A 30 1.32 1.21 1.16
N ASP A 31 2.60 0.78 1.16
CA ASP A 31 2.99 -0.60 1.47
C ASP A 31 3.83 -0.79 2.74
N ALA A 32 4.50 0.23 3.32
CA ALA A 32 5.39 0.00 4.47
C ALA A 32 4.67 -0.16 5.82
N GLY A 33 3.35 0.06 5.87
CA GLY A 33 2.52 -0.34 7.02
C GLY A 33 2.20 -1.83 7.02
N ALA A 34 2.24 -2.50 5.86
CA ALA A 34 1.86 -3.91 5.74
C ALA A 34 2.83 -4.85 6.48
N PRO A 35 4.16 -4.65 6.49
CA PRO A 35 5.06 -5.43 7.33
C PRO A 35 4.80 -5.27 8.83
N LEU A 36 4.51 -4.05 9.30
CA LEU A 36 4.19 -3.79 10.70
C LEU A 36 2.86 -4.45 11.09
N LEU A 37 1.85 -4.33 10.24
CA LEU A 37 0.55 -4.98 10.42
C LEU A 37 0.68 -6.51 10.42
N ARG A 38 1.53 -7.08 9.55
CA ARG A 38 1.84 -8.51 9.52
C ARG A 38 2.54 -8.99 10.79
N GLU A 39 3.47 -8.22 11.34
CA GLU A 39 4.16 -8.57 12.59
C GLU A 39 3.21 -8.49 13.80
N VAL A 40 2.31 -7.52 13.82
CA VAL A 40 1.24 -7.43 14.82
C VAL A 40 0.28 -8.61 14.71
N ASP A 41 -0.15 -8.96 13.50
CA ASP A 41 -1.00 -10.13 13.29
C ASP A 41 -0.31 -11.44 13.72
N ARG A 42 0.99 -11.64 13.43
CA ARG A 42 1.74 -12.80 13.93
C ARG A 42 1.74 -12.96 15.45
N LYS A 43 1.71 -11.83 16.19
CA LYS A 43 1.70 -11.84 17.65
C LYS A 43 0.31 -12.07 18.23
N LEU A 44 -0.73 -11.61 17.54
CA LEU A 44 -2.11 -11.61 18.03
C LEU A 44 -2.98 -12.72 17.41
N GLY A 45 -2.58 -13.29 16.28
CA GLY A 45 -3.28 -14.34 15.55
C GLY A 45 -4.68 -13.92 15.07
N LEU A 46 -4.89 -12.65 14.75
CA LEU A 46 -6.23 -12.11 14.50
C LEU A 46 -6.83 -12.65 13.21
N ILE A 47 -6.03 -12.78 12.16
CA ILE A 47 -6.48 -13.33 10.88
C ILE A 47 -6.95 -14.78 11.04
N ASP A 48 -6.19 -15.63 11.72
CA ASP A 48 -6.57 -17.04 11.95
C ASP A 48 -7.79 -17.17 12.87
N ALA A 49 -7.90 -16.32 13.88
CA ALA A 49 -9.06 -16.31 14.77
C ALA A 49 -10.33 -15.89 14.01
N PHE A 50 -10.19 -14.91 13.12
CA PHE A 50 -11.27 -14.42 12.28
C PHE A 50 -11.71 -15.46 11.23
N ASP A 51 -10.76 -16.13 10.58
CA ASP A 51 -11.01 -17.21 9.62
C ASP A 51 -11.87 -18.33 10.23
N ARG A 52 -11.53 -18.78 11.46
CA ARG A 52 -12.31 -19.80 12.18
C ARG A 52 -13.72 -19.35 12.58
N SER A 53 -13.92 -18.04 12.68
CA SER A 53 -15.18 -17.45 13.11
C SER A 53 -16.15 -17.22 11.95
N ILE A 54 -15.65 -17.28 10.71
CA ILE A 54 -16.46 -17.12 9.51
C ILE A 54 -16.87 -18.53 9.02
N PRO A 55 -18.14 -18.93 9.19
CA PRO A 55 -18.64 -20.14 8.56
C PRO A 55 -18.50 -20.04 7.04
N ASP A 56 -17.87 -21.05 6.45
CA ASP A 56 -17.63 -21.12 4.99
C ASP A 56 -18.93 -21.42 4.26
N HIS A 57 -19.69 -20.35 3.95
CA HIS A 57 -20.94 -20.43 3.22
C HIS A 57 -20.76 -20.36 1.69
N ILE A 58 -19.51 -20.28 1.21
CA ILE A 58 -19.21 -20.00 -0.20
C ILE A 58 -18.48 -21.20 -0.81
N VAL A 59 -19.19 -22.30 -1.01
CA VAL A 59 -18.76 -23.34 -1.97
C VAL A 59 -19.05 -22.83 -3.38
N LEU A 60 -18.23 -21.91 -3.88
CA LEU A 60 -18.22 -21.65 -5.32
C LEU A 60 -17.55 -22.86 -6.00
N PRO A 61 -18.20 -23.48 -7.00
CA PRO A 61 -17.56 -24.56 -7.75
C PRO A 61 -16.26 -24.03 -8.34
N ARG A 62 -15.15 -24.74 -8.09
CA ARG A 62 -13.85 -24.42 -8.69
C ARG A 62 -14.02 -24.41 -10.21
N ARG A 63 -14.14 -23.22 -10.80
CA ARG A 63 -14.14 -23.07 -12.25
C ARG A 63 -12.79 -23.57 -12.76
N PRO A 64 -12.74 -24.52 -13.71
CA PRO A 64 -11.48 -24.98 -14.25
C PRO A 64 -10.75 -23.78 -14.87
N MET A 65 -9.48 -23.63 -14.50
CA MET A 65 -8.60 -22.58 -14.99
C MET A 65 -8.49 -22.69 -16.51
N VAL A 66 -9.16 -21.79 -17.24
CA VAL A 66 -9.13 -21.77 -18.70
C VAL A 66 -7.74 -21.34 -19.14
N ARG A 67 -6.96 -22.29 -19.68
CA ARG A 67 -5.67 -22.04 -20.32
C ARG A 67 -5.92 -21.17 -21.55
N GLN A 68 -5.57 -19.89 -21.48
CA GLN A 68 -5.55 -19.03 -22.66
C GLN A 68 -4.51 -19.61 -23.64
N ARG A 69 -4.99 -20.09 -24.79
CA ARG A 69 -4.14 -20.46 -25.92
C ARG A 69 -3.80 -19.17 -26.67
N THR A 70 -2.50 -18.95 -26.87
CA THR A 70 -1.89 -17.96 -27.77
C THR A 70 -2.38 -18.10 -29.20
#